data_AF-A0AAP5D3B4-F1
#
_entry.id   AF-A0AAP5D3B4-F1
#
_cell.length_a   1.000
_cell.length_b   1.000
_cell.length_c   1.000
_cell.angle_alpha   90.00
_cell.angle_beta   90.00
_cell.angle_gamma   90.00
#
_symmetry.space_group_name_H-M   'P 1'
#
loop_
_entity.id
_entity.type
_entity.pdbx_description
1 polymer ?
#
loop_
_entity_poly.entity_id
_entity_poly.type
_entity_poly.pdbx_seq_one_letter_code
_entity_poly.pdbx_strand_id
1 'polypeptide(L)'
;MALATPGVPTTAPGGEEVGLHPAAASLAELAAAHPPRVSGRRARRMIRELRGRTGWSPEAYRALWARPGTSFGPFDDLPPHLRAALADAVAREMEERSFTTGDRLHRRVHGPLFRLGSEIAHRGRRLSSRGARWRRAGRNVYLCGRGLCWASERAGRAWLDASRFVGPWETSGFHALWKWAGVDPMRPAIEYVRGVACDPRVSPVYRDPRRRVSSWMMVGLDLLFSDRGVYYIEANINPGFMLRRRVLYPEGDPLLEVLVAGARREGCDRIVMFPSSIAAVSRKVERWWRERTDAAGVELEIRDDPRVRSSWRRATDAIMPADTERTLFVNVRTLPHPVNVLLEEKGRFEEEIERHNARAPAAERIPVPRRIRSSDELPAPDPAGRFPNVVVKHAFLNEARDVRMYRTSTLDSWMSRPPHVAFEFVPAALEPLCRDGVSGDYASKYRVNLFVTPDGPICAGVLKATAATPVTERLDEGLVRNPAPYLVNGHTGAVHELATAEEHERIEPAALRIGWLIHDFLSRLHGVDWP
;
A
#
# COMPACT_ATOMS: atom_id res chain seq x y z
N MET A 1 -31.90 -13.08 -34.92
CA MET A 1 -31.98 -11.75 -34.31
C MET A 1 -30.81 -11.57 -33.36
N ALA A 2 -29.69 -11.08 -33.90
CA ALA A 2 -28.47 -10.79 -33.15
C ALA A 2 -28.39 -9.26 -33.00
N LEU A 3 -28.23 -8.79 -31.76
CA LEU A 3 -28.05 -7.37 -31.45
C LEU A 3 -26.61 -6.98 -31.77
N ALA A 4 -26.45 -6.03 -32.68
CA ALA A 4 -25.18 -5.48 -33.11
C ALA A 4 -24.52 -4.64 -32.00
N THR A 5 -23.27 -4.97 -31.66
CA THR A 5 -22.36 -4.14 -30.89
C THR A 5 -21.89 -2.96 -31.75
N PRO A 6 -21.87 -1.71 -31.25
CA PRO A 6 -21.31 -0.60 -32.03
C PRO A 6 -19.78 -0.75 -32.09
N GLY A 7 -19.25 -0.79 -33.31
CA GLY A 7 -17.83 -0.94 -33.59
C GLY A 7 -17.02 0.29 -33.20
N VAL A 8 -15.83 0.04 -32.67
CA VAL A 8 -14.77 1.04 -32.49
C VAL A 8 -14.06 1.22 -33.84
N PRO A 9 -13.81 2.46 -34.33
CA PRO A 9 -13.10 2.65 -35.58
C PRO A 9 -11.60 2.36 -35.39
N THR A 10 -11.07 1.44 -36.18
CA THR A 10 -9.63 1.26 -36.41
C THR A 10 -9.22 2.03 -37.65
N THR A 11 -8.32 3.00 -37.52
CA THR A 11 -7.57 3.58 -38.64
C THR A 11 -6.07 3.36 -38.44
N ALA A 12 -5.42 2.94 -39.52
CA ALA A 12 -3.99 2.71 -39.67
C ALA A 12 -3.29 4.00 -40.19
N PRO A 13 -1.94 4.07 -40.22
CA PRO A 13 -1.20 5.31 -40.02
C PRO A 13 -0.97 6.09 -41.32
N GLY A 14 -1.47 7.32 -41.37
CA GLY A 14 -0.97 8.43 -42.17
C GLY A 14 -0.70 9.59 -41.22
N GLY A 15 0.31 10.42 -41.49
CA GLY A 15 0.75 11.52 -40.62
C GLY A 15 -0.27 12.65 -40.48
N GLU A 16 -1.35 12.39 -39.76
CA GLU A 16 -2.35 13.36 -39.31
C GLU A 16 -1.93 13.93 -37.95
N GLU A 17 -2.17 15.22 -37.75
CA GLU A 17 -2.24 15.79 -36.40
C GLU A 17 -3.11 14.86 -35.56
N VAL A 18 -2.51 14.18 -34.58
CA VAL A 18 -3.22 13.24 -33.72
C VAL A 18 -4.20 14.05 -32.88
N GLY A 19 -5.40 14.28 -33.42
CA GLY A 19 -6.48 14.95 -32.73
C GLY A 19 -6.78 14.19 -31.45
N LEU A 20 -7.05 14.93 -30.37
CA LEU A 20 -7.47 14.34 -29.10
C LEU A 20 -8.63 13.37 -29.36
N HIS A 21 -8.54 12.16 -28.81
CA HIS A 21 -9.63 11.18 -28.86
C HIS A 21 -10.96 11.87 -28.50
N PRO A 22 -12.09 11.60 -29.18
CA PRO A 22 -13.34 12.35 -28.99
C PRO A 22 -13.81 12.45 -27.53
N ALA A 23 -13.50 11.42 -26.73
CA ALA A 23 -13.74 11.43 -25.29
C ALA A 23 -12.84 12.42 -24.52
N ALA A 24 -11.55 12.51 -24.87
CA ALA A 24 -10.62 13.48 -24.29
C ALA A 24 -11.03 14.91 -24.62
N ALA A 25 -11.43 15.18 -25.87
CA ALA A 25 -11.92 16.49 -26.30
C ALA A 25 -13.16 16.93 -25.50
N SER A 26 -14.16 16.05 -25.36
CA SER A 26 -15.38 16.33 -24.60
C SER A 26 -15.09 16.62 -23.12
N LEU A 27 -14.16 15.89 -22.51
CA LEU A 27 -13.75 16.10 -21.11
C LEU A 27 -12.89 17.35 -20.95
N ALA A 28 -12.02 17.66 -21.91
CA ALA A 28 -11.21 18.87 -21.91
C ALA A 28 -12.10 20.12 -21.97
N GLU A 29 -13.06 20.16 -22.88
CA GLU A 29 -14.03 21.26 -22.93
C GLU A 29 -14.79 21.43 -21.62
N LEU A 30 -15.21 20.33 -20.98
CA LEU A 30 -15.86 20.37 -19.67
C LEU A 30 -14.91 20.90 -18.59
N ALA A 31 -13.63 20.51 -18.60
CA ALA A 31 -12.63 21.02 -17.68
C ALA A 31 -12.32 22.51 -17.93
N ALA A 32 -12.35 22.99 -19.17
CA ALA A 32 -12.13 24.39 -19.50
C ALA A 32 -13.33 25.29 -19.11
N ALA A 33 -14.56 24.79 -19.26
CA ALA A 33 -15.78 25.54 -18.96
C ALA A 33 -16.07 25.70 -17.45
N HIS A 34 -15.34 24.98 -16.59
CA HIS A 34 -15.62 24.90 -15.16
C HIS A 34 -14.36 25.14 -14.32
N PRO A 35 -14.48 25.88 -13.21
CA PRO A 35 -13.39 25.95 -12.25
C PRO A 35 -13.09 24.54 -11.68
N PRO A 36 -11.87 24.29 -11.18
CA PRO A 36 -11.50 22.99 -10.61
C PRO A 36 -12.48 22.51 -9.54
N ARG A 37 -12.92 23.44 -8.69
CA ARG A 37 -13.91 23.22 -7.64
C ARG A 37 -15.25 23.84 -8.00
N VAL A 38 -16.31 23.06 -7.84
CA VAL A 38 -17.68 23.46 -8.14
C VAL A 38 -18.61 23.08 -6.99
N SER A 39 -19.71 23.80 -6.83
CA SER A 39 -20.78 23.38 -5.93
C SER A 39 -21.41 22.06 -6.39
N GLY A 40 -21.95 21.27 -5.47
CA GLY A 40 -22.62 20.01 -5.81
C GLY A 40 -23.80 20.18 -6.78
N ARG A 41 -24.52 21.32 -6.73
CA ARG A 41 -25.55 21.66 -7.73
C ARG A 41 -24.95 21.86 -9.12
N ARG A 42 -23.80 22.51 -9.22
CA ARG A 42 -23.08 22.72 -10.48
C ARG A 42 -22.49 21.41 -10.99
N ALA A 43 -21.94 20.56 -10.12
CA ALA A 43 -21.51 19.20 -10.48
C ALA A 43 -22.65 18.36 -11.08
N ARG A 44 -23.86 18.38 -10.50
CA ARG A 44 -25.05 17.72 -11.10
C ARG A 44 -25.42 18.29 -12.47
N ARG A 45 -25.19 19.58 -12.69
CA ARG A 45 -25.45 20.21 -13.99
C ARG A 45 -24.41 19.76 -15.02
N MET A 46 -23.13 19.78 -14.66
CA MET A 46 -22.02 19.27 -15.48
C MET A 46 -22.25 17.83 -15.92
N ILE A 47 -22.66 16.94 -14.99
CA ILE A 47 -22.98 15.54 -15.32
C ILE A 47 -24.11 15.46 -16.35
N ARG A 48 -25.17 16.26 -16.18
CA ARG A 48 -26.29 16.29 -17.14
C ARG A 48 -25.90 16.87 -18.49
N GLU A 49 -25.11 17.94 -18.51
CA GLU A 49 -24.58 18.56 -19.73
C GLU A 49 -23.69 17.58 -20.50
N LEU A 50 -22.75 16.91 -19.81
CA LEU A 50 -21.91 15.87 -20.41
C LEU A 50 -22.77 14.76 -21.02
N ARG A 51 -23.75 14.22 -20.26
CA ARG A 51 -24.65 13.18 -20.76
C ARG A 51 -25.47 13.63 -21.96
N GLY A 52 -25.99 14.86 -21.95
CA GLY A 52 -26.77 15.41 -23.05
C GLY A 52 -25.94 15.59 -24.33
N ARG A 53 -24.65 15.93 -24.18
CA ARG A 53 -23.73 16.13 -25.29
C ARG A 53 -23.17 14.83 -25.87
N THR A 54 -22.77 13.89 -25.02
CA THR A 54 -22.03 12.68 -25.44
C THR A 54 -22.89 11.42 -25.51
N GLY A 55 -24.08 11.43 -24.90
CA GLY A 55 -24.92 10.24 -24.75
C GLY A 55 -24.35 9.19 -23.78
N TRP A 56 -23.28 9.49 -23.04
CA TRP A 56 -22.62 8.48 -22.21
C TRP A 56 -23.48 7.99 -21.05
N SER A 57 -23.54 6.66 -20.89
CA SER A 57 -23.99 6.00 -19.67
C SER A 57 -22.86 5.95 -18.62
N PRO A 58 -23.19 5.69 -17.33
CA PRO A 58 -22.20 5.36 -16.32
C PRO A 58 -21.23 4.24 -16.75
N GLU A 59 -21.74 3.22 -17.43
CA GLU A 59 -20.97 2.07 -17.93
C GLU A 59 -19.99 2.49 -19.01
N ALA A 60 -20.45 3.29 -19.98
CA ALA A 60 -19.60 3.80 -21.06
C ALA A 60 -18.48 4.67 -20.47
N TYR A 61 -18.81 5.53 -19.50
CA TYR A 61 -17.81 6.35 -18.83
C TYR A 61 -16.80 5.51 -18.03
N ARG A 62 -17.26 4.47 -17.31
CA ARG A 62 -16.37 3.52 -16.62
C ARG A 62 -15.43 2.81 -17.60
N ALA A 63 -15.91 2.43 -18.78
CA ALA A 63 -15.11 1.75 -19.79
C ALA A 63 -13.94 2.62 -20.29
N LEU A 64 -14.13 3.95 -20.41
CA LEU A 64 -13.04 4.89 -20.75
C LEU A 64 -11.91 4.85 -19.72
N TRP A 65 -12.25 4.71 -18.45
CA TRP A 65 -11.29 4.67 -17.35
C TRP A 65 -10.73 3.27 -17.07
N ALA A 66 -11.14 2.25 -17.82
CA ALA A 66 -10.57 0.91 -17.71
C ALA A 66 -9.16 0.82 -18.35
N ARG A 67 -8.88 1.67 -19.36
CA ARG A 67 -7.59 1.80 -20.05
C ARG A 67 -7.33 3.25 -20.45
N PRO A 68 -7.10 4.16 -19.49
CA PRO A 68 -7.05 5.59 -19.75
C PRO A 68 -5.97 5.97 -20.77
N GLY A 69 -4.80 5.33 -20.78
CA GLY A 69 -3.75 5.60 -21.78
C GLY A 69 -4.16 5.28 -23.21
N THR A 70 -5.02 4.27 -23.43
CA THR A 70 -5.59 3.96 -24.75
C THR A 70 -6.73 4.91 -25.10
N SER A 71 -7.57 5.26 -24.12
CA SER A 71 -8.76 6.09 -24.35
C SER A 71 -8.48 7.59 -24.47
N PHE A 72 -7.35 8.06 -23.92
CA PHE A 72 -7.03 9.48 -23.85
C PHE A 72 -5.65 9.83 -24.41
N GLY A 73 -4.80 8.85 -24.74
CA GLY A 73 -3.40 9.07 -25.09
C GLY A 73 -2.51 9.32 -23.86
N PRO A 74 -1.22 9.66 -24.04
CA PRO A 74 -0.33 9.99 -22.94
C PRO A 74 -0.86 11.14 -22.07
N PHE A 75 -0.66 11.05 -20.75
CA PHE A 75 -1.14 12.08 -19.82
C PHE A 75 -0.55 13.47 -20.11
N ASP A 76 0.73 13.52 -20.49
CA ASP A 76 1.44 14.77 -20.75
C ASP A 76 0.98 15.48 -22.04
N ASP A 77 0.25 14.78 -22.91
CA ASP A 77 -0.34 15.32 -24.14
C ASP A 77 -1.74 15.91 -23.90
N LEU A 78 -2.34 15.65 -22.73
CA LEU A 78 -3.65 16.21 -22.39
C LEU A 78 -3.58 17.73 -22.19
N PRO A 79 -4.65 18.47 -22.52
CA PRO A 79 -4.72 19.90 -22.23
C PRO A 79 -4.45 20.22 -20.75
N PRO A 80 -3.70 21.30 -20.43
CA PRO A 80 -3.28 21.59 -19.05
C PRO A 80 -4.43 21.68 -18.03
N HIS A 81 -5.57 22.25 -18.44
CA HIS A 81 -6.76 22.36 -17.60
C HIS A 81 -7.39 20.99 -17.29
N LEU A 82 -7.34 20.03 -18.23
CA LEU A 82 -7.81 18.67 -18.00
C LEU A 82 -6.87 17.93 -17.04
N ARG A 83 -5.55 18.05 -17.22
CA ARG A 83 -4.56 17.47 -16.28
C ARG A 83 -4.78 17.98 -14.86
N ALA A 84 -4.94 19.29 -14.70
CA ALA A 84 -5.19 19.91 -13.39
C ALA A 84 -6.51 19.42 -12.76
N ALA A 85 -7.58 19.29 -13.55
CA ALA A 85 -8.87 18.80 -13.07
C ALA A 85 -8.82 17.33 -12.61
N LEU A 86 -8.06 16.48 -13.33
CA LEU A 86 -7.83 15.09 -12.94
C LEU A 86 -6.98 14.98 -11.66
N ALA A 87 -5.92 15.77 -11.55
CA ALA A 87 -5.08 15.81 -10.36
C ALA A 87 -5.86 16.27 -9.12
N ASP A 88 -6.66 17.33 -9.24
CA ASP A 88 -7.54 17.82 -8.17
C ASP A 88 -8.61 16.78 -7.78
N ALA A 89 -9.13 16.01 -8.74
CA ALA A 89 -10.07 14.93 -8.43
C ALA A 89 -9.46 13.82 -7.59
N VAL A 90 -8.20 13.42 -7.87
CA VAL A 90 -7.47 12.44 -7.05
C VAL A 90 -7.19 13.01 -5.66
N ALA A 91 -6.69 14.25 -5.58
CA ALA A 91 -6.46 14.95 -4.31
C ALA A 91 -7.74 14.98 -3.46
N ARG A 92 -8.88 15.29 -4.08
CA ARG A 92 -10.17 15.34 -3.41
C ARG A 92 -10.62 13.98 -2.88
N GLU A 93 -10.38 12.88 -3.61
CA GLU A 93 -10.68 11.53 -3.10
C GLU A 93 -9.83 11.21 -1.86
N MET A 94 -8.53 11.55 -1.87
CA MET A 94 -7.66 11.33 -0.71
C MET A 94 -8.13 12.13 0.51
N GLU A 95 -8.55 13.39 0.30
CA GLU A 95 -9.14 14.22 1.34
C GLU A 95 -10.47 13.65 1.86
N GLU A 96 -11.36 13.17 0.99
CA GLU A 96 -12.67 12.60 1.39
C GLU A 96 -12.48 11.31 2.19
N ARG A 97 -11.59 10.43 1.74
CA ARG A 97 -11.27 9.18 2.46
C ARG A 97 -10.62 9.43 3.83
N SER A 98 -9.91 10.54 3.97
CA SER A 98 -9.28 10.98 5.23
C SER A 98 -10.16 11.91 6.07
N PHE A 99 -11.34 12.30 5.58
CA PHE A 99 -12.20 13.32 6.17
C PHE A 99 -11.48 14.66 6.43
N THR A 100 -10.56 15.06 5.55
CA THR A 100 -9.80 16.32 5.63
C THR A 100 -10.32 17.40 4.67
N THR A 101 -11.38 17.11 3.92
CA THR A 101 -12.05 18.04 2.99
C THR A 101 -12.58 19.34 3.61
N GLY A 102 -12.66 19.39 4.95
CA GLY A 102 -12.94 20.61 5.72
C GLY A 102 -13.07 20.34 7.21
N ASP A 103 -12.75 21.34 8.03
CA ASP A 103 -12.67 21.22 9.49
C ASP A 103 -13.98 20.76 10.15
N ARG A 104 -15.13 21.15 9.59
CA ARG A 104 -16.44 20.77 10.13
C ARG A 104 -16.70 19.27 9.96
N LEU A 105 -16.37 18.71 8.79
CA LEU A 105 -16.49 17.28 8.57
C LEU A 105 -15.49 16.52 9.43
N HIS A 106 -14.24 16.97 9.42
CA HIS A 106 -13.19 16.39 10.25
C HIS A 106 -13.59 16.33 11.73
N ARG A 107 -14.08 17.46 12.28
CA ARG A 107 -14.58 17.54 13.66
C ARG A 107 -15.82 16.69 13.91
N ARG A 108 -16.69 16.48 12.93
CA ARG A 108 -17.83 15.56 13.10
C ARG A 108 -17.37 14.10 13.14
N VAL A 109 -16.44 13.73 12.27
CA VAL A 109 -15.99 12.34 12.13
C VAL A 109 -15.01 11.95 13.23
N HIS A 110 -14.02 12.79 13.52
CA HIS A 110 -12.98 12.56 14.52
C HIS A 110 -13.18 13.37 15.82
N GLY A 111 -14.39 13.83 16.06
CA GLY A 111 -14.79 14.61 17.23
C GLY A 111 -15.17 13.80 18.47
N PRO A 112 -16.10 14.30 19.30
CA PRO A 112 -16.42 13.71 20.60
C PRO A 112 -16.80 12.22 20.56
N LEU A 113 -17.64 11.79 19.61
CA LEU A 113 -18.08 10.39 19.52
C LEU A 113 -16.92 9.44 19.18
N PHE A 114 -16.08 9.83 18.23
CA PHE A 114 -14.89 9.08 17.86
C PHE A 114 -13.87 9.03 18.99
N ARG A 115 -13.65 10.16 19.68
CA ARG A 115 -12.76 10.21 20.86
C ARG A 115 -13.28 9.33 22.00
N LEU A 116 -14.59 9.32 22.24
CA LEU A 116 -15.23 8.42 23.20
C LEU A 116 -15.02 6.95 22.80
N GLY A 117 -15.25 6.61 21.54
CA GLY A 117 -14.98 5.27 21.00
C GLY A 117 -13.53 4.85 21.20
N SER A 118 -12.58 5.75 20.91
CA SER A 118 -11.15 5.52 21.09
C SER A 118 -10.77 5.30 22.56
N GLU A 119 -11.33 6.09 23.47
CA GLU A 119 -11.10 5.93 24.91
C GLU A 119 -11.71 4.62 25.45
N ILE A 120 -12.91 4.23 24.99
CA ILE A 120 -13.50 2.92 25.31
C ILE A 120 -12.62 1.79 24.78
N ALA A 121 -12.10 1.91 23.56
CA ALA A 121 -11.20 0.92 22.97
C ALA A 121 -9.93 0.76 23.82
N HIS A 122 -9.32 1.87 24.25
CA HIS A 122 -8.17 1.87 25.15
C HIS A 122 -8.48 1.19 26.50
N ARG A 123 -9.61 1.52 27.15
CA ARG A 123 -10.02 0.89 28.41
C ARG A 123 -10.25 -0.61 28.24
N GLY A 124 -10.88 -1.03 27.14
CA GLY A 124 -11.05 -2.45 26.80
C GLY A 124 -9.72 -3.17 26.62
N ARG A 125 -8.77 -2.56 25.91
CA ARG A 125 -7.41 -3.11 25.78
C ARG A 125 -6.68 -3.22 27.10
N ARG A 126 -6.70 -2.17 27.93
CA ARG A 126 -6.11 -2.18 29.28
C ARG A 126 -6.73 -3.29 30.14
N LEU A 127 -8.05 -3.44 30.12
CA LEU A 127 -8.75 -4.51 30.84
C LEU A 127 -8.34 -5.90 30.36
N SER A 128 -8.25 -6.10 29.03
CA SER A 128 -7.84 -7.38 28.43
C SER A 128 -6.42 -7.80 28.82
N SER A 129 -5.56 -6.83 29.14
CA SER A 129 -4.17 -7.06 29.55
C SER A 129 -4.00 -7.43 31.03
N ARG A 130 -5.05 -7.35 31.85
CA ARG A 130 -4.99 -7.65 33.30
C ARG A 130 -5.03 -9.15 33.65
N GLY A 131 -5.16 -10.04 32.68
CA GLY A 131 -5.15 -11.49 32.88
C GLY A 131 -6.32 -12.22 32.22
N ALA A 132 -6.30 -13.56 32.32
CA ALA A 132 -7.26 -14.44 31.63
C ALA A 132 -8.73 -14.13 32.00
N ARG A 133 -9.02 -13.90 33.29
CA ARG A 133 -10.36 -13.59 33.81
C ARG A 133 -11.03 -12.41 33.08
N TRP A 134 -10.25 -11.38 32.73
CA TRP A 134 -10.76 -10.15 32.14
C TRP A 134 -10.61 -10.10 30.62
N ARG A 135 -10.00 -11.12 30.00
CA ARG A 135 -9.67 -11.12 28.58
C ARG A 135 -10.91 -10.99 27.69
N ARG A 136 -11.97 -11.77 27.99
CA ARG A 136 -13.23 -11.75 27.21
C ARG A 136 -13.97 -10.43 27.38
N ALA A 137 -14.16 -9.98 28.62
CA ALA A 137 -14.80 -8.70 28.91
C ALA A 137 -14.05 -7.51 28.28
N GLY A 138 -12.72 -7.45 28.45
CA GLY A 138 -11.87 -6.44 27.85
C GLY A 138 -11.91 -6.46 26.32
N ARG A 139 -11.91 -7.64 25.70
CA ARG A 139 -12.10 -7.78 24.24
C ARG A 139 -13.44 -7.22 23.79
N ASN A 140 -14.53 -7.50 24.49
CA ASN A 140 -15.85 -6.98 24.12
C ASN A 140 -15.90 -5.45 24.22
N VAL A 141 -15.41 -4.87 25.33
CA VAL A 141 -15.32 -3.41 25.50
C VAL A 141 -14.44 -2.79 24.40
N TYR A 142 -13.31 -3.42 24.08
CA TYR A 142 -12.44 -2.97 22.99
C TYR A 142 -13.18 -2.94 21.64
N LEU A 143 -13.90 -4.01 21.32
CA LEU A 143 -14.68 -4.11 20.09
C LEU A 143 -15.83 -3.10 20.04
N CYS A 144 -16.50 -2.81 21.16
CA CYS A 144 -17.50 -1.76 21.25
C CYS A 144 -16.90 -0.37 20.94
N GLY A 145 -15.74 -0.05 21.54
CA GLY A 145 -15.04 1.21 21.27
C GLY A 145 -14.63 1.35 19.80
N ARG A 146 -14.14 0.27 19.19
CA ARG A 146 -13.85 0.20 17.75
C ARG A 146 -15.10 0.40 16.89
N GLY A 147 -16.18 -0.26 17.26
CA GLY A 147 -17.48 -0.12 16.61
C GLY A 147 -17.95 1.33 16.59
N LEU A 148 -17.79 2.06 17.68
CA LEU A 148 -18.12 3.50 17.74
C LEU A 148 -17.25 4.35 16.81
N CYS A 149 -15.94 4.10 16.76
CA CYS A 149 -15.04 4.79 15.84
C CYS A 149 -15.47 4.56 14.38
N TRP A 150 -15.72 3.30 14.01
CA TRP A 150 -16.18 2.93 12.68
C TRP A 150 -17.57 3.48 12.34
N ALA A 151 -18.49 3.52 13.30
CA ALA A 151 -19.80 4.11 13.11
C ALA A 151 -19.71 5.62 12.81
N SER A 152 -18.82 6.34 13.50
CA SER A 152 -18.57 7.77 13.24
C SER A 152 -18.03 8.00 11.82
N GLU A 153 -17.06 7.21 11.37
CA GLU A 153 -16.53 7.30 10.01
C GLU A 153 -17.58 6.89 8.95
N ARG A 154 -18.38 5.86 9.22
CA ARG A 154 -19.45 5.42 8.32
C ARG A 154 -20.53 6.50 8.19
N ALA A 155 -20.91 7.15 9.29
CA ALA A 155 -21.81 8.30 9.27
C ALA A 155 -21.19 9.48 8.47
N GLY A 156 -19.89 9.73 8.65
CA GLY A 156 -19.14 10.70 7.84
C GLY A 156 -19.19 10.41 6.34
N ARG A 157 -18.95 9.16 5.94
CA ARG A 157 -19.05 8.70 4.55
C ARG A 157 -20.47 8.87 3.99
N ALA A 158 -21.48 8.42 4.73
CA ALA A 158 -22.87 8.59 4.33
C ALA A 158 -23.26 10.06 4.19
N TRP A 159 -22.77 10.93 5.08
CA TRP A 159 -22.98 12.37 4.98
C TRP A 159 -22.31 12.94 3.73
N LEU A 160 -21.05 12.58 3.45
CA LEU A 160 -20.34 12.98 2.22
C LEU A 160 -21.12 12.57 0.98
N ASP A 161 -21.57 11.32 0.92
CA ASP A 161 -22.31 10.82 -0.25
C ASP A 161 -23.64 11.56 -0.46
N ALA A 162 -24.34 11.89 0.63
CA ALA A 162 -25.56 12.68 0.58
C ALA A 162 -25.30 14.15 0.21
N SER A 163 -24.22 14.74 0.72
CA SER A 163 -23.91 16.17 0.56
C SER A 163 -23.18 16.51 -0.74
N ARG A 164 -22.48 15.54 -1.35
CA ARG A 164 -21.59 15.75 -2.52
C ARG A 164 -22.25 16.51 -3.67
N PHE A 165 -23.56 16.35 -3.81
CA PHE A 165 -24.33 16.95 -4.88
C PHE A 165 -25.31 18.06 -4.41
N VAL A 166 -25.10 18.60 -3.22
CA VAL A 166 -25.88 19.69 -2.63
C VAL A 166 -25.11 21.01 -2.77
N GLY A 167 -25.82 22.14 -2.83
CA GLY A 167 -25.26 23.46 -3.14
C GLY A 167 -24.10 23.97 -2.27
N PRO A 168 -24.08 23.78 -0.94
CA PRO A 168 -23.03 24.32 -0.08
C PRO A 168 -21.78 23.43 0.01
N TRP A 169 -21.78 22.25 -0.64
CA TRP A 169 -20.61 21.39 -0.69
C TRP A 169 -19.83 21.64 -1.96
N GLU A 170 -18.58 22.04 -1.82
CA GLU A 170 -17.63 22.14 -2.93
C GLU A 170 -16.98 20.78 -3.19
N THR A 171 -16.84 20.44 -4.46
CA THR A 171 -16.20 19.22 -4.93
C THR A 171 -15.45 19.49 -6.23
N SER A 172 -14.48 18.63 -6.54
CA SER A 172 -13.96 18.53 -7.90
C SER A 172 -15.06 18.02 -8.83
N GLY A 173 -15.22 18.64 -10.00
CA GLY A 173 -16.21 18.22 -11.00
C GLY A 173 -15.94 16.81 -11.53
N PHE A 174 -14.67 16.47 -11.73
CA PHE A 174 -14.23 15.14 -12.18
C PHE A 174 -14.36 14.09 -11.09
N HIS A 175 -14.08 14.45 -9.84
CA HIS A 175 -14.38 13.58 -8.70
C HIS A 175 -15.86 13.21 -8.64
N ALA A 176 -16.74 14.20 -8.83
CA ALA A 176 -18.19 13.96 -8.85
C ALA A 176 -18.62 13.08 -10.02
N LEU A 177 -17.99 13.22 -11.21
CA LEU A 177 -18.20 12.34 -12.36
C LEU A 177 -17.78 10.90 -12.08
N TRP A 178 -16.60 10.70 -11.49
CA TRP A 178 -16.13 9.36 -11.09
C TRP A 178 -17.07 8.72 -10.08
N LYS A 179 -17.52 9.46 -9.06
CA LYS A 179 -18.49 8.95 -8.08
C LYS A 179 -19.84 8.63 -8.71
N TRP A 180 -20.32 9.45 -9.65
CA TRP A 180 -21.55 9.16 -10.38
C TRP A 180 -21.46 7.89 -11.22
N ALA A 181 -20.32 7.66 -11.87
CA ALA A 181 -20.11 6.50 -12.72
C ALA A 181 -19.68 5.24 -11.96
N GLY A 182 -19.22 5.36 -10.70
CA GLY A 182 -18.64 4.26 -9.94
C GLY A 182 -17.21 3.90 -10.37
N VAL A 183 -16.43 4.89 -10.80
CA VAL A 183 -14.98 4.76 -11.03
C VAL A 183 -14.27 4.95 -9.70
N ASP A 184 -13.35 4.04 -9.34
CA ASP A 184 -12.45 4.22 -8.19
C ASP A 184 -11.30 5.17 -8.57
N PRO A 185 -11.23 6.40 -8.03
CA PRO A 185 -10.22 7.38 -8.41
C PRO A 185 -8.78 6.95 -8.12
N MET A 186 -8.57 6.00 -7.18
CA MET A 186 -7.23 5.50 -6.86
C MET A 186 -6.63 4.72 -8.02
N ARG A 187 -7.45 4.08 -8.86
CA ARG A 187 -6.95 3.28 -9.97
C ARG A 187 -6.39 4.14 -11.11
N PRO A 188 -7.11 5.16 -11.63
CA PRO A 188 -6.51 6.14 -12.53
C PRO A 188 -5.30 6.85 -11.94
N ALA A 189 -5.25 7.09 -10.62
CA ALA A 189 -4.08 7.68 -9.97
C ALA A 189 -2.84 6.79 -10.02
N ILE A 190 -2.99 5.46 -9.94
CA ILE A 190 -1.86 4.53 -10.08
C ILE A 190 -1.40 4.45 -11.53
N GLU A 191 -2.35 4.38 -12.46
CA GLU A 191 -2.08 3.98 -13.84
C GLU A 191 -1.79 5.18 -14.77
N TYR A 192 -2.23 6.39 -14.43
CA TYR A 192 -2.35 7.48 -15.41
C TYR A 192 -2.15 8.90 -14.88
N VAL A 193 -2.86 9.31 -13.82
CA VAL A 193 -2.90 10.70 -13.34
C VAL A 193 -1.60 11.06 -12.63
N ARG A 194 -1.09 12.27 -12.91
CA ARG A 194 0.14 12.84 -12.33
C ARG A 194 -0.10 14.25 -11.79
N GLY A 195 0.89 14.80 -11.07
CA GLY A 195 0.85 16.17 -10.55
C GLY A 195 -0.17 16.39 -9.44
N VAL A 196 -0.51 15.33 -8.68
CA VAL A 196 -1.43 15.37 -7.54
C VAL A 196 -0.75 16.06 -6.36
N ALA A 197 -1.35 17.13 -5.84
CA ALA A 197 -0.77 17.90 -4.74
C ALA A 197 -0.42 17.02 -3.52
N CYS A 198 0.79 17.23 -2.96
CA CYS A 198 1.18 16.63 -1.69
C CYS A 198 0.54 17.36 -0.51
N ASP A 199 -0.09 16.64 0.41
CA ASP A 199 -0.57 17.16 1.69
C ASP A 199 0.01 16.30 2.81
N PRO A 200 0.77 16.86 3.78
CA PRO A 200 1.41 16.07 4.84
C PRO A 200 0.44 15.22 5.66
N ARG A 201 -0.87 15.53 5.66
CA ARG A 201 -1.87 14.78 6.42
C ARG A 201 -2.22 13.44 5.76
N VAL A 202 -2.03 13.33 4.45
CA VAL A 202 -2.52 12.21 3.63
C VAL A 202 -1.45 11.63 2.71
N SER A 203 -0.38 12.37 2.44
CA SER A 203 0.78 11.93 1.66
C SER A 203 1.77 11.19 2.57
N PRO A 204 2.14 9.94 2.26
CA PRO A 204 3.04 9.16 3.10
C PRO A 204 4.49 9.66 3.04
N VAL A 205 4.88 10.28 1.93
CA VAL A 205 6.17 10.95 1.74
C VAL A 205 5.93 12.43 1.45
N TYR A 206 6.65 13.31 2.13
CA TYR A 206 6.47 14.76 2.05
C TYR A 206 7.71 15.49 2.57
N ARG A 207 7.98 16.70 2.07
CA ARG A 207 8.96 17.62 2.64
C ARG A 207 8.47 19.06 2.60
N ASP A 208 8.62 19.77 3.72
CA ASP A 208 8.54 21.22 3.82
C ASP A 208 9.85 21.76 4.40
N PRO A 209 10.76 22.25 3.53
CA PRO A 209 12.04 22.78 3.97
C PRO A 209 11.90 24.03 4.85
N ARG A 210 10.85 24.85 4.65
CA ARG A 210 10.67 26.11 5.39
C ARG A 210 10.41 25.85 6.87
N ARG A 211 9.67 24.79 7.16
CA ARG A 211 9.27 24.40 8.51
C ARG A 211 10.12 23.26 9.07
N ARG A 212 11.09 22.78 8.29
CA ARG A 212 11.92 21.60 8.59
C ARG A 212 11.05 20.41 8.96
N VAL A 213 10.08 20.11 8.10
CA VAL A 213 9.19 18.96 8.25
C VAL A 213 9.47 17.98 7.14
N SER A 214 9.59 16.71 7.48
CA SER A 214 9.68 15.62 6.53
C SER A 214 8.74 14.50 6.93
N SER A 215 8.20 13.77 5.97
CA SER A 215 7.43 12.55 6.20
C SER A 215 8.06 11.44 5.40
N TRP A 216 8.35 10.33 6.07
CA TRP A 216 8.91 9.12 5.48
C TRP A 216 7.88 8.01 5.57
N MET A 217 7.75 7.25 4.49
CA MET A 217 6.95 6.04 4.46
C MET A 217 7.82 4.85 4.85
N MET A 218 7.34 3.98 5.72
CA MET A 218 8.01 2.73 6.00
C MET A 218 7.31 1.58 5.29
N VAL A 219 8.06 0.85 4.47
CA VAL A 219 7.60 -0.33 3.73
C VAL A 219 8.40 -1.52 4.21
N GLY A 220 7.72 -2.63 4.51
CA GLY A 220 8.36 -3.91 4.67
C GLY A 220 8.30 -4.70 3.37
N LEU A 221 9.46 -5.06 2.83
CA LEU A 221 9.57 -5.89 1.63
C LEU A 221 9.87 -7.34 2.02
N ASP A 222 9.10 -8.27 1.49
CA ASP A 222 9.40 -9.69 1.53
C ASP A 222 10.13 -10.05 0.23
N LEU A 223 11.39 -10.45 0.38
CA LEU A 223 12.28 -10.87 -0.69
C LEU A 223 12.65 -12.34 -0.51
N LEU A 224 12.83 -13.03 -1.63
CA LEU A 224 13.23 -14.43 -1.66
C LEU A 224 14.57 -14.55 -2.38
N PHE A 225 15.55 -15.12 -1.69
CA PHE A 225 16.80 -15.51 -2.33
C PHE A 225 16.60 -16.86 -3.03
N SER A 226 17.00 -16.94 -4.29
CA SER A 226 17.00 -18.16 -5.10
C SER A 226 18.28 -18.25 -5.91
N ASP A 227 18.59 -19.42 -6.46
CA ASP A 227 19.76 -19.62 -7.34
C ASP A 227 19.71 -18.72 -8.60
N ARG A 228 18.54 -18.18 -8.94
CA ARG A 228 18.31 -17.28 -10.09
C ARG A 228 18.37 -15.79 -9.72
N GLY A 229 18.57 -15.46 -8.45
CA GLY A 229 18.63 -14.09 -7.95
C GLY A 229 17.64 -13.79 -6.83
N VAL A 230 17.51 -12.51 -6.48
CA VAL A 230 16.64 -12.00 -5.42
C VAL A 230 15.29 -11.61 -6.01
N TYR A 231 14.24 -12.32 -5.62
CA TYR A 231 12.88 -12.10 -6.09
C TYR A 231 12.09 -11.21 -5.13
N TYR A 232 11.34 -10.26 -5.69
CA TYR A 232 10.27 -9.58 -4.98
C TYR A 232 9.08 -10.51 -4.79
N ILE A 233 8.58 -10.64 -3.55
CA ILE A 233 7.43 -11.49 -3.23
C ILE A 233 6.20 -10.68 -2.82
N GLU A 234 6.40 -9.67 -1.96
CA GLU A 234 5.33 -8.82 -1.45
C GLU A 234 5.89 -7.53 -0.81
N ALA A 235 5.15 -6.43 -0.89
CA ALA A 235 5.36 -5.21 -0.12
C ALA A 235 4.22 -5.01 0.87
N ASN A 236 4.54 -4.48 2.04
CA ASN A 236 3.58 -4.36 3.14
C ASN A 236 3.86 -3.08 3.93
N ILE A 237 2.85 -2.23 4.15
CA ILE A 237 2.95 -1.01 4.97
C ILE A 237 2.97 -1.35 6.48
N ASN A 238 2.93 -2.63 6.81
CA ASN A 238 3.13 -3.17 8.15
C ASN A 238 4.47 -3.92 8.24
N PRO A 239 5.62 -3.23 8.40
CA PRO A 239 6.96 -3.82 8.41
C PRO A 239 7.18 -4.85 9.53
N GLY A 240 6.32 -4.84 10.56
CA GLY A 240 6.37 -5.80 11.66
C GLY A 240 7.37 -5.39 12.74
N PHE A 241 6.96 -4.48 13.63
CA PHE A 241 7.72 -4.12 14.84
C PHE A 241 7.72 -5.27 15.84
N MET A 242 8.52 -6.28 15.57
CA MET A 242 8.54 -7.48 16.39
C MET A 242 9.12 -7.21 17.77
N LEU A 243 8.51 -7.82 18.79
CA LEU A 243 9.03 -7.85 20.17
C LEU A 243 10.47 -8.38 20.25
N ARG A 244 10.89 -9.18 19.27
CA ARG A 244 12.23 -9.77 19.19
C ARG A 244 13.30 -8.80 18.70
N ARG A 245 12.99 -7.59 18.21
CA ARG A 245 14.02 -6.64 17.73
C ARG A 245 15.09 -6.36 18.78
N ARG A 246 14.70 -6.08 20.03
CA ARG A 246 15.66 -5.88 21.13
C ARG A 246 16.53 -7.11 21.42
N VAL A 247 16.02 -8.31 21.14
CA VAL A 247 16.76 -9.57 21.32
C VAL A 247 17.73 -9.80 20.16
N LEU A 248 17.27 -9.53 18.93
CA LEU A 248 18.06 -9.69 17.71
C LEU A 248 19.13 -8.60 17.58
N TYR A 249 18.85 -7.39 18.08
CA TYR A 249 19.69 -6.22 17.97
C TYR A 249 19.98 -5.64 19.37
N PRO A 250 20.76 -6.33 20.21
CA PRO A 250 21.00 -5.91 21.59
C PRO A 250 21.83 -4.61 21.67
N GLU A 251 22.73 -4.39 20.72
CA GLU A 251 23.65 -3.24 20.72
C GLU A 251 23.01 -1.97 20.14
N GLY A 252 22.18 -2.08 19.10
CA GLY A 252 21.51 -0.95 18.49
C GLY A 252 20.50 -1.39 17.43
N ASP A 253 19.36 -0.71 17.35
CA ASP A 253 18.32 -1.02 16.37
C ASP A 253 18.62 -0.27 15.05
N PRO A 254 18.94 -0.95 13.94
CA PRO A 254 19.29 -0.29 12.68
C PRO A 254 18.17 0.65 12.18
N LEU A 255 16.91 0.30 12.49
CA LEU A 255 15.77 1.13 12.13
C LEU A 255 15.80 2.45 12.90
N LEU A 256 16.06 2.41 14.20
CA LEU A 256 16.13 3.61 15.02
C LEU A 256 17.33 4.48 14.62
N GLU A 257 18.46 3.85 14.33
CA GLU A 257 19.68 4.54 13.91
C GLU A 257 19.45 5.34 12.62
N VAL A 258 18.82 4.72 11.62
CA VAL A 258 18.42 5.41 10.39
C VAL A 258 17.46 6.57 10.66
N LEU A 259 16.49 6.39 11.56
CA LEU A 259 15.55 7.46 11.91
C LEU A 259 16.22 8.64 12.63
N VAL A 260 17.15 8.37 13.55
CA VAL A 260 17.90 9.41 14.27
C VAL A 260 18.85 10.15 13.32
N ALA A 261 19.58 9.42 12.47
CA ALA A 261 20.44 10.00 11.46
C ALA A 261 19.63 10.85 10.46
N GLY A 262 18.48 10.34 10.03
CA GLY A 262 17.51 11.03 9.20
C GLY A 262 17.01 12.33 9.81
N ALA A 263 16.53 12.28 11.05
CA ALA A 263 16.05 13.47 11.76
C ALA A 263 17.14 14.55 11.83
N ARG A 264 18.37 14.18 12.18
CA ARG A 264 19.51 15.10 12.21
C ARG A 264 19.81 15.71 10.84
N ARG A 265 19.82 14.89 9.78
CA ARG A 265 20.04 15.34 8.40
C ARG A 265 18.99 16.35 7.94
N GLU A 266 17.72 16.11 8.26
CA GLU A 266 16.60 17.01 7.93
C GLU A 266 16.52 18.22 8.87
N GLY A 267 17.40 18.35 9.87
CA GLY A 267 17.37 19.41 10.87
C GLY A 267 16.14 19.34 11.81
N CYS A 268 15.59 18.15 11.99
CA CYS A 268 14.49 17.84 12.90
C CYS A 268 15.04 17.47 14.29
N ASP A 269 14.41 17.98 15.34
CA ASP A 269 14.70 17.60 16.73
C ASP A 269 13.65 16.63 17.29
N ARG A 270 12.66 16.26 16.48
CA ARG A 270 11.57 15.37 16.87
C ARG A 270 11.26 14.34 15.80
N ILE A 271 10.97 13.13 16.23
CA ILE A 271 10.47 12.02 15.42
C ILE A 271 9.06 11.67 15.92
N VAL A 272 8.06 11.74 15.04
CA VAL A 272 6.68 11.32 15.34
C VAL A 272 6.32 10.14 14.47
N MET A 273 6.14 8.99 15.10
CA MET A 273 5.88 7.72 14.43
C MET A 273 4.42 7.29 14.56
N PHE A 274 3.81 6.92 13.43
CA PHE A 274 2.46 6.37 13.34
C PHE A 274 2.51 4.88 12.98
N PRO A 275 2.55 3.96 13.96
CA PRO A 275 2.58 2.53 13.72
C PRO A 275 1.27 2.02 13.08
N SER A 276 1.37 0.87 12.41
CA SER A 276 0.21 0.19 11.82
C SER A 276 -0.77 -0.29 12.91
N SER A 277 -2.02 -0.54 12.49
CA SER A 277 -3.10 -1.08 13.33
C SER A 277 -2.84 -2.51 13.84
N ILE A 278 -1.85 -3.22 13.28
CA ILE A 278 -1.57 -4.63 13.58
C ILE A 278 -0.27 -4.78 14.39
N ALA A 279 0.69 -3.86 14.25
CA ALA A 279 1.98 -3.90 14.94
C ALA A 279 2.11 -2.76 15.95
N ALA A 280 1.61 -2.99 17.17
CA ALA A 280 1.88 -2.07 18.27
C ALA A 280 3.35 -2.19 18.69
N VAL A 281 4.12 -1.09 18.57
CA VAL A 281 5.45 -0.98 19.20
C VAL A 281 5.27 -1.24 20.69
N SER A 282 5.95 -2.23 21.25
CA SER A 282 5.78 -2.58 22.65
C SER A 282 6.32 -1.50 23.60
N ARG A 283 5.80 -1.42 24.84
CA ARG A 283 6.32 -0.49 25.86
C ARG A 283 7.82 -0.67 26.13
N LYS A 284 8.33 -1.90 26.01
CA LYS A 284 9.77 -2.20 26.22
C LYS A 284 10.62 -1.65 25.08
N VAL A 285 10.18 -1.84 23.84
CA VAL A 285 10.86 -1.31 22.64
C VAL A 285 10.78 0.21 22.61
N GLU A 286 9.61 0.80 22.89
CA GLU A 286 9.46 2.26 22.95
C GLU A 286 10.39 2.88 23.98
N ARG A 287 10.47 2.32 25.20
CA ARG A 287 11.39 2.83 26.23
C ARG A 287 12.84 2.75 25.76
N TRP A 288 13.23 1.60 25.23
CA TRP A 288 14.58 1.36 24.72
C TRP A 288 14.96 2.30 23.58
N TRP A 289 14.01 2.63 22.70
CA TRP A 289 14.20 3.61 21.64
C TRP A 289 14.28 5.05 22.18
N ARG A 290 13.41 5.43 23.12
CA ARG A 290 13.44 6.75 23.77
C ARG A 290 14.79 7.03 24.44
N GLU A 291 15.31 6.08 25.22
CA GLU A 291 16.63 6.21 25.87
C GLU A 291 17.75 6.54 24.85
N ARG A 292 17.69 5.95 23.64
CA ARG A 292 18.66 6.18 22.58
C ARG A 292 18.44 7.49 21.82
N THR A 293 17.19 7.85 21.55
CA THR A 293 16.88 9.12 20.88
C THR A 293 17.18 10.31 21.77
N ASP A 294 16.90 10.19 23.07
CA ASP A 294 17.20 11.22 24.08
C ASP A 294 18.73 11.45 24.16
N ALA A 295 19.53 10.38 24.20
CA ALA A 295 20.99 10.46 24.14
C ALA A 295 21.50 11.11 22.84
N ALA A 296 20.71 11.04 21.76
CA ALA A 296 21.01 11.66 20.49
C ALA A 296 20.48 13.10 20.35
N GLY A 297 19.78 13.63 21.36
CA GLY A 297 19.17 14.96 21.33
C GLY A 297 17.93 15.06 20.42
N VAL A 298 17.23 13.95 20.19
CA VAL A 298 16.04 13.87 19.34
C VAL A 298 14.87 13.32 20.15
N GLU A 299 13.74 14.04 20.22
CA GLU A 299 12.54 13.59 20.91
C GLU A 299 11.83 12.51 20.07
N LEU A 300 11.58 11.32 20.63
CA LEU A 300 10.73 10.32 19.99
C LEU A 300 9.30 10.36 20.54
N GLU A 301 8.31 10.41 19.66
CA GLU A 301 6.91 10.22 19.99
C GLU A 301 6.28 9.10 19.14
N ILE A 302 5.60 8.16 19.78
CA ILE A 302 4.80 7.13 19.10
C ILE A 302 3.32 7.43 19.33
N ARG A 303 2.58 7.68 18.24
CA ARG A 303 1.14 8.02 18.28
C ARG A 303 0.30 6.84 17.82
N ASP A 304 -0.53 6.29 18.70
CA ASP A 304 -1.34 5.14 18.34
C ASP A 304 -2.44 5.52 17.32
N ASP A 305 -2.85 4.53 16.52
CA ASP A 305 -4.12 4.60 15.81
C ASP A 305 -5.27 4.69 16.83
N PRO A 306 -6.14 5.72 16.75
CA PRO A 306 -7.29 5.86 17.65
C PRO A 306 -8.21 4.62 17.67
N ARG A 307 -8.21 3.81 16.60
CA ARG A 307 -9.03 2.61 16.44
C ARG A 307 -8.44 1.37 17.08
N VAL A 308 -7.13 1.34 17.37
CA VAL A 308 -6.50 0.13 17.92
C VAL A 308 -6.02 0.33 19.34
N ARG A 309 -5.40 1.48 19.65
CA ARG A 309 -4.91 1.88 20.97
C ARG A 309 -4.05 0.82 21.69
N SER A 310 -2.90 1.24 22.19
CA SER A 310 -2.11 0.43 23.10
C SER A 310 -2.83 0.21 24.44
N SER A 311 -2.44 -0.82 25.18
CA SER A 311 -2.97 -1.08 26.53
C SER A 311 -2.40 -0.11 27.59
N TRP A 312 -1.41 0.70 27.23
CA TRP A 312 -0.90 1.84 28.01
C TRP A 312 -1.20 3.15 27.29
N ARG A 313 -1.06 4.27 28.01
CA ARG A 313 -1.43 5.60 27.51
C ARG A 313 -0.37 6.10 26.53
N ARG A 314 -0.81 6.49 25.34
CA ARG A 314 -0.05 7.22 24.31
C ARG A 314 -0.92 8.34 23.74
N ALA A 315 -0.27 9.31 23.10
CA ALA A 315 -0.95 10.25 22.22
C ALA A 315 -1.59 9.50 21.05
N THR A 316 -2.63 10.10 20.47
CA THR A 316 -3.33 9.53 19.32
C THR A 316 -3.82 10.60 18.41
N ASP A 317 -3.62 10.39 17.13
CA ASP A 317 -4.19 11.24 16.09
C ASP A 317 -4.64 10.39 14.90
N ALA A 318 -5.78 10.79 14.34
CA ALA A 318 -6.28 10.19 13.12
C ALA A 318 -5.49 10.67 11.90
N ILE A 319 -4.93 11.88 11.94
CA ILE A 319 -4.19 12.53 10.87
C ILE A 319 -2.90 13.15 11.41
N MET A 320 -1.93 13.41 10.55
CA MET A 320 -0.71 14.10 10.95
C MET A 320 -1.01 15.57 11.28
N PRO A 321 -0.42 16.15 12.34
CA PRO A 321 -0.57 17.57 12.64
C PRO A 321 0.25 18.42 11.65
N ALA A 322 -0.45 18.99 10.67
CA ALA A 322 0.16 19.75 9.58
C ALA A 322 0.89 21.03 10.05
N ASP A 323 0.59 21.52 11.24
CA ASP A 323 1.09 22.76 11.86
C ASP A 323 2.36 22.59 12.72
N THR A 324 2.97 21.41 12.72
CA THR A 324 4.25 21.14 13.40
C THR A 324 5.49 21.67 12.66
N GLU A 325 6.56 21.98 13.39
CA GLU A 325 7.86 22.35 12.84
C GLU A 325 8.93 21.35 13.31
N ARG A 326 10.07 21.31 12.60
CA ARG A 326 11.27 20.54 13.00
C ARG A 326 10.99 19.06 13.31
N THR A 327 10.04 18.47 12.59
CA THR A 327 9.51 17.14 12.89
C THR A 327 9.70 16.20 11.71
N LEU A 328 10.31 15.05 11.97
CA LEU A 328 10.33 13.89 11.09
C LEU A 328 9.14 12.99 11.41
N PHE A 329 8.21 12.91 10.48
CA PHE A 329 7.09 11.98 10.55
C PHE A 329 7.44 10.64 9.93
N VAL A 330 7.05 9.56 10.60
CA VAL A 330 7.26 8.19 10.11
C VAL A 330 5.91 7.50 9.98
N ASN A 331 5.45 7.37 8.74
CA ASN A 331 4.18 6.73 8.40
C ASN A 331 4.38 5.23 8.20
N VAL A 332 3.80 4.47 9.12
CA VAL A 332 3.77 3.00 9.06
C VAL A 332 2.32 2.49 9.07
N ARG A 333 1.39 3.35 8.70
CA ARG A 333 -0.04 3.09 8.67
C ARG A 333 -0.55 3.18 7.25
N THR A 334 -1.59 2.40 6.96
CA THR A 334 -2.35 2.53 5.71
C THR A 334 -3.11 3.86 5.72
N LEU A 335 -2.61 4.81 4.93
CA LEU A 335 -3.28 6.05 4.52
C LEU A 335 -4.17 5.79 3.29
N PRO A 336 -5.20 6.60 3.03
CA PRO A 336 -5.95 6.49 1.78
C PRO A 336 -5.20 7.20 0.65
N HIS A 337 -4.10 6.58 0.21
CA HIS A 337 -3.19 7.09 -0.81
C HIS A 337 -3.01 6.05 -1.94
N PRO A 338 -2.84 6.46 -3.22
CA PRO A 338 -2.64 5.53 -4.33
C PRO A 338 -1.50 4.52 -4.13
N VAL A 339 -0.40 4.94 -3.49
CA VAL A 339 0.73 4.04 -3.20
C VAL A 339 0.35 2.88 -2.29
N ASN A 340 -0.64 3.04 -1.42
CA ASN A 340 -1.04 1.98 -0.50
C ASN A 340 -1.86 0.93 -1.24
N VAL A 341 -2.69 1.36 -2.18
CA VAL A 341 -3.39 0.45 -3.11
C VAL A 341 -2.38 -0.27 -4.00
N LEU A 342 -1.37 0.45 -4.51
CA LEU A 342 -0.28 -0.14 -5.30
C LEU A 342 0.46 -1.25 -4.54
N LEU A 343 0.81 -1.02 -3.28
CA LEU A 343 1.61 -1.94 -2.48
C LEU A 343 0.80 -3.06 -1.80
N GLU A 344 -0.43 -2.80 -1.36
CA GLU A 344 -1.23 -3.77 -0.58
C GLU A 344 -2.12 -4.69 -1.47
N GLU A 345 -2.48 -4.28 -2.69
CA GLU A 345 -3.22 -5.14 -3.62
C GLU A 345 -2.26 -6.07 -4.40
N LYS A 346 -2.37 -7.38 -4.19
CA LYS A 346 -1.48 -8.35 -4.83
C LYS A 346 -1.62 -8.32 -6.36
N GLY A 347 -0.48 -8.28 -7.05
CA GLY A 347 -0.39 -8.18 -8.50
C GLY A 347 -0.21 -6.75 -9.01
N ARG A 348 -0.55 -5.71 -8.22
CA ARG A 348 -0.46 -4.32 -8.70
C ARG A 348 0.98 -3.81 -8.77
N PHE A 349 1.75 -4.03 -7.71
CA PHE A 349 3.15 -3.62 -7.73
C PHE A 349 3.99 -4.51 -8.62
N GLU A 350 3.65 -5.81 -8.75
CA GLU A 350 4.23 -6.69 -9.76
C GLU A 350 4.02 -6.15 -11.18
N GLU A 351 2.82 -5.67 -11.52
CA GLU A 351 2.53 -5.02 -12.80
C GLU A 351 3.34 -3.71 -13.01
N GLU A 352 3.65 -2.97 -11.94
CA GLU A 352 4.56 -1.81 -12.01
C GLU A 352 6.01 -2.24 -12.24
N ILE A 353 6.48 -3.29 -11.55
CA ILE A 353 7.81 -3.87 -11.75
C ILE A 353 7.96 -4.43 -13.17
N GLU A 354 6.95 -5.12 -13.71
CA GLU A 354 6.95 -5.62 -15.09
C GLU A 354 7.08 -4.47 -16.10
N ARG A 355 6.35 -3.35 -15.88
CA ARG A 355 6.46 -2.15 -16.72
C ARG A 355 7.85 -1.51 -16.66
N HIS A 356 8.47 -1.49 -15.48
CA HIS A 356 9.86 -1.05 -15.32
C HIS A 356 10.82 -2.00 -16.07
N ASN A 357 10.72 -3.31 -15.82
CA ASN A 357 11.59 -4.33 -16.41
C ASN A 357 11.54 -4.38 -17.94
N ALA A 358 10.40 -4.04 -18.55
CA ALA A 358 10.24 -3.95 -20.00
C ALA A 358 11.13 -2.88 -20.65
N ARG A 359 11.58 -1.89 -19.87
CA ARG A 359 12.42 -0.77 -20.33
C ARG A 359 13.81 -0.78 -19.73
N ALA A 360 13.99 -1.45 -18.59
CA ALA A 360 15.25 -1.51 -17.86
C ALA A 360 16.28 -2.47 -18.50
N PRO A 361 17.58 -2.13 -18.46
CA PRO A 361 18.67 -3.05 -18.74
C PRO A 361 18.61 -4.31 -17.86
N ALA A 362 19.12 -5.44 -18.35
CA ALA A 362 19.03 -6.72 -17.63
C ALA A 362 19.58 -6.66 -16.20
N ALA A 363 20.68 -5.93 -15.97
CA ALA A 363 21.29 -5.76 -14.65
C ALA A 363 20.42 -4.97 -13.65
N GLU A 364 19.48 -4.17 -14.16
CA GLU A 364 18.56 -3.34 -13.38
C GLU A 364 17.18 -3.98 -13.21
N ARG A 365 16.90 -5.10 -13.86
CA ARG A 365 15.60 -5.75 -13.70
C ARG A 365 15.40 -6.27 -12.28
N ILE A 366 14.16 -6.19 -11.80
CA ILE A 366 13.74 -6.74 -10.51
C ILE A 366 12.98 -8.04 -10.79
N PRO A 367 13.52 -9.21 -10.41
CA PRO A 367 12.82 -10.48 -10.59
C PRO A 367 11.51 -10.52 -9.79
N VAL A 368 10.42 -10.91 -10.46
CA VAL A 368 9.11 -11.13 -9.86
C VAL A 368 8.57 -12.50 -10.30
N PRO A 369 7.79 -13.20 -9.46
CA PRO A 369 7.08 -14.40 -9.88
C PRO A 369 6.14 -14.08 -11.04
N ARG A 370 6.26 -14.79 -12.15
CA ARG A 370 5.37 -14.62 -13.31
C ARG A 370 3.92 -14.92 -12.93
N ARG A 371 3.00 -14.03 -13.32
CA ARG A 371 1.56 -14.26 -13.20
C ARG A 371 1.09 -15.31 -14.21
N ILE A 372 0.25 -16.23 -13.77
CA ILE A 372 -0.30 -17.33 -14.58
C ILE A 372 -1.78 -17.06 -14.86
N ARG A 373 -2.15 -17.02 -16.14
CA ARG A 373 -3.53 -16.75 -16.59
C ARG A 373 -4.24 -17.99 -17.15
N SER A 374 -3.49 -18.93 -17.70
CA SER A 374 -3.99 -20.17 -18.31
C SER A 374 -3.08 -21.36 -18.01
N SER A 375 -3.56 -22.57 -18.29
CA SER A 375 -2.75 -23.80 -18.13
C SER A 375 -1.51 -23.81 -19.03
N ASP A 376 -1.57 -23.19 -20.21
CA ASP A 376 -0.42 -23.12 -21.15
C ASP A 376 0.74 -22.27 -20.60
N GLU A 377 0.45 -21.42 -19.62
CA GLU A 377 1.44 -20.61 -18.92
C GLU A 377 2.06 -21.33 -17.72
N LEU A 378 1.64 -22.56 -17.37
CA LEU A 378 2.15 -23.26 -16.19
C LEU A 378 3.61 -23.71 -16.36
N PRO A 379 4.49 -23.49 -15.37
CA PRO A 379 5.76 -24.19 -15.32
C PRO A 379 5.50 -25.70 -15.21
N ALA A 380 6.15 -26.53 -16.04
CA ALA A 380 5.98 -27.98 -15.97
C ALA A 380 6.34 -28.50 -14.56
N PRO A 381 5.48 -29.29 -13.91
CA PRO A 381 5.80 -29.85 -12.60
C PRO A 381 6.90 -30.91 -12.77
N ASP A 382 8.01 -30.76 -12.05
CA ASP A 382 9.06 -31.79 -11.99
C ASP A 382 8.49 -33.05 -11.31
N PRO A 383 8.42 -34.22 -11.98
CA PRO A 383 7.90 -35.46 -11.42
C PRO A 383 8.61 -35.94 -10.15
N ALA A 384 9.90 -35.63 -10.01
CA ALA A 384 10.70 -35.92 -8.82
C ALA A 384 10.87 -34.68 -7.91
N GLY A 385 10.24 -33.56 -8.27
CA GLY A 385 10.46 -32.28 -7.65
C GLY A 385 9.95 -32.20 -6.21
N ARG A 386 10.71 -31.50 -5.38
CA ARG A 386 10.33 -31.22 -4.00
C ARG A 386 9.54 -29.93 -3.81
N PHE A 387 9.29 -29.16 -4.86
CA PHE A 387 8.65 -27.85 -4.76
C PHE A 387 7.28 -27.81 -5.46
N PRO A 388 6.37 -26.93 -4.99
CA PRO A 388 5.21 -26.52 -5.77
C PRO A 388 5.66 -25.83 -7.06
N ASN A 389 4.79 -25.77 -8.07
CA ASN A 389 5.01 -24.97 -9.28
C ASN A 389 4.05 -23.77 -9.38
N VAL A 390 2.97 -23.75 -8.57
CA VAL A 390 1.98 -22.67 -8.56
C VAL A 390 1.68 -22.21 -7.14
N VAL A 391 1.53 -20.90 -6.97
CA VAL A 391 0.97 -20.28 -5.77
C VAL A 391 -0.25 -19.42 -6.14
N VAL A 392 -1.36 -19.66 -5.47
CA VAL A 392 -2.62 -18.92 -5.63
C VAL A 392 -2.85 -18.07 -4.38
N LYS A 393 -3.07 -16.78 -4.57
CA LYS A 393 -3.28 -15.80 -3.50
C LYS A 393 -4.61 -15.09 -3.70
N HIS A 394 -5.32 -14.79 -2.61
CA HIS A 394 -6.43 -13.83 -2.66
C HIS A 394 -5.88 -12.39 -2.74
N ALA A 395 -6.33 -11.60 -3.73
CA ALA A 395 -5.78 -10.30 -4.08
C ALA A 395 -5.88 -9.26 -2.96
N PHE A 396 -6.95 -9.32 -2.17
CA PHE A 396 -7.28 -8.31 -1.15
C PHE A 396 -7.04 -8.76 0.29
N LEU A 397 -6.60 -10.00 0.53
CA LEU A 397 -6.44 -10.53 1.88
C LEU A 397 -4.96 -10.72 2.20
N ASN A 398 -4.50 -10.06 3.26
CA ASN A 398 -3.11 -10.05 3.69
C ASN A 398 -2.89 -10.97 4.91
N GLU A 399 -3.35 -12.22 4.78
CA GLU A 399 -3.09 -13.27 5.75
C GLU A 399 -2.60 -14.49 4.97
N ALA A 400 -1.45 -15.05 5.33
CA ALA A 400 -0.87 -16.26 4.74
C ALA A 400 -1.85 -17.47 4.67
N ARG A 401 -3.00 -17.38 5.35
CA ARG A 401 -4.09 -18.34 5.38
C ARG A 401 -4.80 -18.55 4.04
N ASP A 402 -4.84 -17.51 3.19
CA ASP A 402 -5.45 -17.59 1.85
C ASP A 402 -4.41 -17.75 0.74
N VAL A 403 -3.24 -18.28 1.11
CA VAL A 403 -2.20 -18.70 0.16
C VAL A 403 -2.31 -20.21 -0.01
N ARG A 404 -2.56 -20.66 -1.24
CA ARG A 404 -2.61 -22.07 -1.59
C ARG A 404 -1.50 -22.38 -2.57
N MET A 405 -0.81 -23.49 -2.37
CA MET A 405 0.28 -23.93 -3.23
C MET A 405 -0.12 -25.24 -3.90
N TYR A 406 0.27 -25.38 -5.15
CA TYR A 406 -0.06 -26.55 -5.96
C TYR A 406 1.19 -27.05 -6.66
N ARG A 407 1.28 -28.38 -6.78
CA ARG A 407 2.09 -29.04 -7.78
C ARG A 407 1.13 -29.61 -8.82
N THR A 408 1.03 -29.01 -10.01
CA THR A 408 -0.02 -29.40 -10.97
C THR A 408 0.34 -29.08 -12.40
N SER A 409 -0.21 -29.85 -13.35
CA SER A 409 -0.15 -29.60 -14.79
C SER A 409 -1.36 -28.83 -15.34
N THR A 410 -2.36 -28.54 -14.50
CA THR A 410 -3.60 -27.85 -14.91
C THR A 410 -3.92 -26.66 -14.00
N LEU A 411 -4.52 -25.62 -14.57
CA LEU A 411 -4.98 -24.45 -13.83
C LEU A 411 -6.51 -24.45 -13.76
N ASP A 412 -7.06 -24.70 -12.58
CA ASP A 412 -8.51 -24.62 -12.39
C ASP A 412 -9.01 -23.21 -12.68
N SER A 413 -10.18 -23.11 -13.31
CA SER A 413 -10.74 -21.81 -13.74
C SER A 413 -10.94 -20.80 -12.61
N TRP A 414 -11.09 -21.24 -11.35
CA TRP A 414 -11.24 -20.33 -10.21
C TRP A 414 -9.92 -19.71 -9.75
N MET A 415 -8.77 -20.33 -10.04
CA MET A 415 -7.45 -19.89 -9.57
C MET A 415 -6.98 -18.59 -10.24
N SER A 416 -7.43 -18.34 -11.47
CA SER A 416 -7.11 -17.12 -12.24
C SER A 416 -8.26 -16.11 -12.30
N ARG A 417 -9.37 -16.36 -11.58
CA ARG A 417 -10.53 -15.47 -11.53
C ARG A 417 -10.52 -14.61 -10.26
N PRO A 418 -10.91 -13.32 -10.36
CA PRO A 418 -11.08 -12.48 -9.18
C PRO A 418 -11.97 -13.14 -8.12
N PRO A 419 -11.64 -13.03 -6.82
CA PRO A 419 -10.55 -12.23 -6.27
C PRO A 419 -9.18 -12.95 -6.20
N HIS A 420 -9.01 -14.11 -6.85
CA HIS A 420 -7.77 -14.88 -6.81
C HIS A 420 -6.81 -14.50 -7.93
N VAL A 421 -5.52 -14.66 -7.65
CA VAL A 421 -4.43 -14.47 -8.61
C VAL A 421 -3.44 -15.61 -8.45
N ALA A 422 -3.08 -16.24 -9.57
CA ALA A 422 -2.09 -17.31 -9.62
C ALA A 422 -0.75 -16.77 -10.11
N PHE A 423 0.32 -17.25 -9.48
CA PHE A 423 1.71 -16.96 -9.83
C PHE A 423 2.50 -18.26 -9.88
N GLU A 424 3.58 -18.27 -10.66
CA GLU A 424 4.56 -19.35 -10.56
C GLU A 424 5.16 -19.39 -9.14
N PHE A 425 5.42 -20.59 -8.66
CA PHE A 425 6.17 -20.76 -7.43
C PHE A 425 7.67 -20.56 -7.73
N VAL A 426 8.33 -19.73 -6.94
CA VAL A 426 9.77 -19.53 -7.01
C VAL A 426 10.42 -20.33 -5.88
N PRO A 427 11.25 -21.34 -6.18
CA PRO A 427 11.99 -22.07 -5.16
C PRO A 427 12.98 -21.15 -4.45
N ALA A 428 12.99 -21.20 -3.11
CA ALA A 428 14.01 -20.56 -2.31
C ALA A 428 15.34 -21.31 -2.43
N ALA A 429 16.46 -20.60 -2.32
CA ALA A 429 17.73 -21.21 -2.00
C ALA A 429 17.59 -21.92 -0.64
N LEU A 430 17.99 -23.18 -0.59
CA LEU A 430 17.86 -24.00 0.60
C LEU A 430 19.12 -23.96 1.45
N GLU A 431 18.92 -23.99 2.76
CA GLU A 431 20.01 -24.02 3.72
C GLU A 431 19.98 -25.33 4.51
N PRO A 432 21.09 -26.10 4.51
CA PRO A 432 21.20 -27.28 5.34
C PRO A 432 21.37 -26.86 6.81
N LEU A 433 20.40 -27.21 7.64
CA LEU A 433 20.39 -26.86 9.07
C LEU A 433 19.99 -28.06 9.92
N CYS A 434 20.45 -28.08 11.17
CA CYS A 434 19.90 -28.94 12.21
C CYS A 434 19.18 -28.06 13.24
N ARG A 435 17.85 -28.17 13.31
CA ARG A 435 17.01 -27.37 14.21
C ARG A 435 16.13 -28.29 15.05
N ASP A 436 16.18 -28.09 16.37
CA ASP A 436 15.44 -28.90 17.35
C ASP A 436 15.63 -30.43 17.15
N GLY A 437 16.85 -30.83 16.76
CA GLY A 437 17.20 -32.23 16.47
C GLY A 437 16.80 -32.73 15.08
N VAL A 438 16.18 -31.90 14.24
CA VAL A 438 15.78 -32.23 12.87
C VAL A 438 16.77 -31.63 11.87
N SER A 439 17.56 -32.50 11.25
CA SER A 439 18.44 -32.13 10.14
C SER A 439 17.67 -32.13 8.82
N GLY A 440 17.90 -31.15 7.97
CA GLY A 440 17.32 -31.08 6.64
C GLY A 440 17.56 -29.75 5.96
N ASP A 441 16.94 -29.58 4.79
CA ASP A 441 17.04 -28.36 4.00
C ASP A 441 15.87 -27.43 4.30
N TYR A 442 16.17 -26.17 4.65
CA TYR A 442 15.16 -25.20 5.05
C TYR A 442 15.09 -24.04 4.05
N ALA A 443 13.87 -23.60 3.74
CA ALA A 443 13.65 -22.40 2.97
C ALA A 443 13.75 -21.16 3.86
N SER A 444 14.40 -20.12 3.35
CA SER A 444 14.51 -18.81 3.99
C SER A 444 13.86 -17.72 3.14
N LYS A 445 13.32 -16.70 3.80
CA LYS A 445 12.93 -15.42 3.18
C LYS A 445 13.53 -14.26 3.95
N TYR A 446 13.59 -13.09 3.31
CA TYR A 446 14.18 -11.89 3.86
C TYR A 446 13.14 -10.79 3.95
N ARG A 447 12.94 -10.25 5.15
CA ARG A 447 12.12 -9.08 5.43
C ARG A 447 13.02 -7.86 5.50
N VAL A 448 12.93 -6.98 4.52
CA VAL A 448 13.65 -5.70 4.53
C VAL A 448 12.75 -4.62 5.10
N ASN A 449 13.26 -3.87 6.07
CA ASN A 449 12.65 -2.64 6.53
C ASN A 449 13.19 -1.51 5.66
N LEU A 450 12.35 -0.90 4.84
CA LEU A 450 12.74 0.15 3.91
C LEU A 450 12.03 1.45 4.29
N PHE A 451 12.76 2.55 4.38
CA PHE A 451 12.17 3.89 4.36
C PHE A 451 12.16 4.40 2.93
N VAL A 452 11.02 4.89 2.46
CA VAL A 452 10.95 5.74 1.27
C VAL A 452 10.86 7.17 1.77
N THR A 453 11.89 7.95 1.45
CA THR A 453 12.05 9.34 1.89
C THR A 453 11.95 10.27 0.69
N PRO A 454 11.86 11.59 0.89
CA PRO A 454 11.98 12.53 -0.22
C PRO A 454 13.29 12.34 -1.01
N ASP A 455 14.43 12.09 -0.38
CA ASP A 455 15.73 11.91 -1.08
C ASP A 455 15.93 10.51 -1.67
N GLY A 456 14.89 9.67 -1.66
CA GLY A 456 14.98 8.29 -2.10
C GLY A 456 14.90 7.26 -0.98
N PRO A 457 15.07 5.97 -1.33
CA PRO A 457 14.94 4.85 -0.41
C PRO A 457 16.17 4.69 0.49
N ILE A 458 15.94 4.25 1.73
CA ILE A 458 16.98 3.90 2.70
C ILE A 458 16.67 2.52 3.28
N CYS A 459 17.62 1.59 3.18
CA CYS A 459 17.53 0.29 3.86
C CYS A 459 17.75 0.48 5.36
N ALA A 460 16.79 0.04 6.17
CA ALA A 460 16.78 0.16 7.62
C ALA A 460 16.92 -1.20 8.32
N GLY A 461 17.52 -2.16 7.61
CA GLY A 461 17.87 -3.48 8.11
C GLY A 461 17.12 -4.62 7.44
N VAL A 462 17.84 -5.73 7.26
CA VAL A 462 17.37 -6.99 6.70
C VAL A 462 17.19 -8.00 7.82
N LEU A 463 16.02 -8.64 7.85
CA LEU A 463 15.74 -9.71 8.79
C LEU A 463 15.49 -11.00 8.04
N LYS A 464 16.17 -12.06 8.45
CA LYS A 464 15.95 -13.40 7.92
C LYS A 464 14.82 -14.09 8.68
N ALA A 465 13.95 -14.74 7.93
CA ALA A 465 13.01 -15.71 8.47
C ALA A 465 13.26 -17.05 7.78
N THR A 466 13.30 -18.13 8.56
CA THR A 466 13.52 -19.48 8.05
C THR A 466 12.33 -20.36 8.43
N ALA A 467 11.93 -21.25 7.52
CA ALA A 467 10.85 -22.20 7.74
C ALA A 467 11.06 -23.00 9.04
N ALA A 468 9.96 -23.36 9.71
CA ALA A 468 10.01 -24.16 10.93
C ALA A 468 10.31 -25.65 10.64
N THR A 469 9.93 -26.11 9.45
CA THR A 469 10.03 -27.50 9.01
C THR A 469 10.86 -27.59 7.74
N PRO A 470 11.69 -28.63 7.57
CA PRO A 470 12.48 -28.78 6.36
C PRO A 470 11.59 -29.08 5.16
N VAL A 471 12.08 -28.72 3.97
CA VAL A 471 11.49 -29.07 2.69
C VAL A 471 11.52 -30.59 2.55
N THR A 472 10.41 -31.19 2.11
CA THR A 472 10.33 -32.65 1.94
C THR A 472 11.24 -33.11 0.80
N GLU A 473 11.62 -34.38 0.76
CA GLU A 473 12.43 -34.94 -0.35
C GLU A 473 11.63 -34.99 -1.65
N ARG A 474 10.31 -35.19 -1.53
CA ARG A 474 9.36 -35.25 -2.64
C ARG A 474 8.05 -34.57 -2.24
N LEU A 475 7.37 -33.99 -3.22
CA LEU A 475 6.03 -33.44 -3.07
C LEU A 475 5.06 -34.18 -4.01
N ASP A 476 3.88 -34.56 -3.55
CA ASP A 476 2.89 -35.20 -4.41
C ASP A 476 2.20 -34.18 -5.33
N GLU A 477 1.66 -34.64 -6.46
CA GLU A 477 0.83 -33.79 -7.32
C GLU A 477 -0.49 -33.43 -6.61
N GLY A 478 -0.97 -32.22 -6.86
CA GLY A 478 -2.19 -31.64 -6.30
C GLY A 478 -1.93 -30.50 -5.32
N LEU A 479 -2.88 -30.30 -4.40
CA LEU A 479 -2.81 -29.28 -3.36
C LEU A 479 -1.77 -29.66 -2.30
N VAL A 480 -0.88 -28.73 -1.99
CA VAL A 480 0.10 -28.87 -0.93
C VAL A 480 -0.61 -28.81 0.42
N ARG A 481 -0.75 -29.98 1.06
CA ARG A 481 -1.47 -30.11 2.35
C ARG A 481 -0.74 -29.44 3.51
N ASN A 482 0.58 -29.48 3.51
CA ASN A 482 1.41 -28.80 4.50
C ASN A 482 2.27 -27.71 3.82
N PRO A 483 1.84 -26.44 3.85
CA PRO A 483 2.60 -25.35 3.25
C PRO A 483 3.78 -24.87 4.11
N ALA A 484 3.93 -25.31 5.37
CA ALA A 484 4.93 -24.79 6.29
C ALA A 484 6.40 -24.87 5.80
N PRO A 485 6.83 -25.91 5.05
CA PRO A 485 8.18 -25.95 4.49
C PRO A 485 8.44 -24.92 3.39
N TYR A 486 7.38 -24.44 2.72
CA TYR A 486 7.45 -23.63 1.51
C TYR A 486 7.03 -22.18 1.74
N LEU A 487 6.17 -21.95 2.72
CA LEU A 487 5.61 -20.65 3.07
C LEU A 487 6.26 -20.16 4.37
N VAL A 488 7.31 -19.36 4.23
CA VAL A 488 8.02 -18.80 5.38
C VAL A 488 7.23 -17.59 5.92
N ASN A 489 6.52 -17.75 7.04
CA ASN A 489 5.77 -16.66 7.68
C ASN A 489 5.68 -16.92 9.21
N GLY A 490 5.46 -15.87 10.01
CA GLY A 490 5.21 -16.04 11.45
C GLY A 490 4.01 -16.95 11.76
N HIS A 491 2.99 -16.99 10.88
CA HIS A 491 1.83 -17.88 11.05
C HIS A 491 2.13 -19.37 10.83
N THR A 492 3.18 -19.69 10.07
CA THR A 492 3.64 -21.07 9.83
C THR A 492 4.75 -21.49 10.81
N GLY A 493 5.04 -20.65 11.81
CA GLY A 493 6.04 -20.93 12.84
C GLY A 493 7.46 -20.50 12.48
N ALA A 494 7.67 -19.72 11.41
CA ALA A 494 9.01 -19.33 10.97
C ALA A 494 9.86 -18.71 12.08
N VAL A 495 11.12 -19.12 12.14
CA VAL A 495 12.12 -18.62 13.09
C VAL A 495 12.78 -17.39 12.49
N HIS A 496 12.94 -16.33 13.30
CA HIS A 496 13.51 -15.06 12.85
C HIS A 496 14.92 -14.89 13.43
N GLU A 497 15.85 -14.53 12.56
CA GLU A 497 17.29 -14.49 12.80
C GLU A 497 17.89 -13.24 12.14
N LEU A 498 19.09 -12.86 12.55
CA LEU A 498 19.83 -11.82 11.83
C LEU A 498 20.26 -12.37 10.48
N ALA A 499 20.15 -11.55 9.44
CA ALA A 499 20.82 -11.85 8.18
C ALA A 499 22.34 -11.75 8.37
N THR A 500 23.10 -12.61 7.71
CA THR A 500 24.56 -12.50 7.67
C THR A 500 24.98 -11.26 6.86
N ALA A 501 26.25 -10.86 6.96
CA ALA A 501 26.76 -9.75 6.16
C ALA A 501 26.62 -10.02 4.64
N GLU A 502 26.95 -11.24 4.20
CA GLU A 502 26.82 -11.66 2.79
C GLU A 502 25.35 -11.64 2.33
N GLU A 503 24.42 -12.12 3.17
CA GLU A 503 22.99 -12.03 2.87
C GLU A 503 22.53 -10.58 2.77
N HIS A 504 23.01 -9.71 3.65
CA HIS A 504 22.70 -8.28 3.61
C HIS A 504 23.19 -7.64 2.32
N GLU A 505 24.45 -7.86 1.94
CA GLU A 505 25.08 -7.33 0.73
C GLU A 505 24.35 -7.74 -0.56
N ARG A 506 23.71 -8.91 -0.56
CA ARG A 506 22.90 -9.38 -1.69
C ARG A 506 21.48 -8.81 -1.70
N ILE A 507 20.87 -8.68 -0.53
CA ILE A 507 19.46 -8.30 -0.38
C ILE A 507 19.27 -6.78 -0.47
N GLU A 508 20.17 -6.00 0.12
CA GLU A 508 20.05 -4.54 0.18
C GLU A 508 19.98 -3.88 -1.21
N PRO A 509 20.86 -4.18 -2.19
CA PRO A 509 20.77 -3.57 -3.52
C PRO A 509 19.43 -3.83 -4.21
N ALA A 510 18.89 -5.06 -4.08
CA ALA A 510 17.58 -5.40 -4.63
C ALA A 510 16.46 -4.61 -3.94
N ALA A 511 16.52 -4.48 -2.61
CA ALA A 511 15.55 -3.71 -1.83
C ALA A 511 15.59 -2.21 -2.16
N LEU A 512 16.78 -1.62 -2.31
CA LEU A 512 16.95 -0.22 -2.70
C LEU A 512 16.40 0.02 -4.11
N ARG A 513 16.62 -0.91 -5.05
CA ARG A 513 16.06 -0.79 -6.40
C ARG A 513 14.54 -0.80 -6.41
N ILE A 514 13.93 -1.70 -5.64
CA ILE A 514 12.48 -1.71 -5.42
C ILE A 514 12.03 -0.40 -4.78
N GLY A 515 12.80 0.09 -3.80
CA GLY A 515 12.55 1.38 -3.14
C GLY A 515 12.54 2.56 -4.10
N TRP A 516 13.47 2.60 -5.05
CA TRP A 516 13.51 3.62 -6.10
C TRP A 516 12.29 3.55 -6.99
N LEU A 517 11.78 2.36 -7.32
CA LEU A 517 10.54 2.25 -8.08
C LEU A 517 9.32 2.81 -7.32
N ILE A 518 9.26 2.62 -6.00
CA ILE A 518 8.21 3.22 -5.15
C ILE A 518 8.38 4.75 -5.08
N HIS A 519 9.62 5.22 -4.97
CA HIS A 519 9.95 6.65 -4.98
C HIS A 519 9.55 7.29 -6.31
N ASP A 520 9.96 6.73 -7.44
CA ASP A 520 9.60 7.18 -8.79
C ASP A 520 8.08 7.23 -8.99
N PHE A 521 7.36 6.24 -8.47
CA PHE A 521 5.90 6.27 -8.47
C PHE A 521 5.36 7.51 -7.74
N LEU A 522 5.86 7.81 -6.54
CA LEU A 522 5.44 8.97 -5.76
C LEU A 522 5.86 10.29 -6.43
N SER A 523 7.08 10.38 -6.96
CA SER A 523 7.61 11.53 -7.70
C SER A 523 6.72 11.85 -8.91
N ARG A 524 6.41 10.84 -9.74
CA ARG A 524 5.50 10.99 -10.89
C ARG A 524 4.08 11.35 -10.46
N LEU A 525 3.54 10.68 -9.45
CA LEU A 525 2.19 10.95 -8.95
C LEU A 525 2.06 12.40 -8.49
N HIS A 526 3.06 12.92 -7.79
CA HIS A 526 3.05 14.26 -7.24
C HIS A 526 3.58 15.35 -8.19
N GLY A 527 4.23 14.95 -9.29
CA GLY A 527 4.89 15.90 -10.19
C GLY A 527 6.04 16.65 -9.50
N VAL A 528 6.74 15.97 -8.60
CA VAL A 528 7.88 16.52 -7.87
C VAL A 528 9.10 15.69 -8.19
N ASP A 529 10.12 16.32 -8.75
CA ASP A 529 11.47 15.76 -8.79
C ASP A 529 12.07 15.97 -7.40
N TRP A 530 11.94 14.95 -6.56
CA TRP A 530 12.66 14.96 -5.30
C TRP A 530 14.14 14.67 -5.60
N PRO A 531 15.05 15.58 -5.27
CA PRO A 531 16.46 15.51 -5.66
C PRO A 531 17.24 14.37 -5.01
#